data_AF-A0A7S4DPB5-F1
#
_entry.id   AF-A0A7S4DPB5-F1
#
_cell.length_a   1.000
_cell.length_b   1.000
_cell.length_c   1.000
_cell.angle_alpha   90.00
_cell.angle_beta   90.00
_cell.angle_gamma   90.00
#
_symmetry.space_group_name_H-M   'P 1'
#
loop_
_entity.id
_entity.type
_entity.pdbx_description
1 polymer ?
#
loop_
_entity_poly.entity_id
_entity_poly.type
_entity_poly.pdbx_seq_one_letter_code
_entity_poly.pdbx_strand_id
1 'polypeptide(L)'
;MKVRRGESYDDEKVWKLLEIYMKRQALMSCAVSNDGEAKRSDGIVAGHAYSILHAEKVGNYRMLQLRNPWGSFEWKGAWSDGDTKWKQHKDVQHINKSHTQTHICM
;
A
#
# COMPACT_ATOMS: atom_id res chain seq x y z
N MET A 1 -11.78 -7.04 5.78
CA MET A 1 -12.62 -6.03 6.46
C MET A 1 -14.08 -6.45 6.32
N LYS A 2 -14.80 -6.72 7.41
CA LYS A 2 -16.21 -7.11 7.34
C LYS A 2 -17.02 -5.83 7.14
N VAL A 3 -17.33 -5.50 5.89
CA VAL A 3 -18.22 -4.38 5.55
C VAL A 3 -19.61 -4.74 6.09
N ARG A 4 -20.19 -3.91 6.94
CA ARG A 4 -21.59 -4.12 7.35
C ARG A 4 -22.45 -3.93 6.11
N ARG A 5 -23.38 -4.86 5.87
CA ARG A 5 -24.27 -4.83 4.71
C ARG A 5 -25.02 -3.49 4.70
N GLY A 6 -24.85 -2.68 3.65
CA GLY A 6 -25.48 -1.36 3.49
C GLY A 6 -24.60 -0.14 3.80
N GLU A 7 -23.36 -0.31 4.25
CA GLU A 7 -22.43 0.81 4.43
C GLU A 7 -21.64 1.12 3.16
N SER A 8 -21.70 2.37 2.70
CA SER A 8 -20.84 2.90 1.63
C SER A 8 -19.60 3.58 2.23
N TYR A 9 -18.43 3.28 1.66
CA TYR A 9 -17.17 3.89 2.04
C TYR A 9 -16.65 4.75 0.90
N ASP A 10 -16.43 6.03 1.17
CA ASP A 10 -15.69 6.94 0.31
C ASP A 10 -14.21 6.95 0.70
N ASP A 11 -13.38 7.56 -0.14
CA ASP A 11 -11.92 7.59 0.04
C ASP A 11 -11.50 8.19 1.39
N GLU A 12 -12.21 9.21 1.86
CA GLU A 12 -11.95 9.86 3.15
C GLU A 12 -12.24 8.93 4.33
N LYS A 13 -13.37 8.21 4.28
CA LYS A 13 -13.71 7.21 5.31
C LYS A 13 -12.73 6.05 5.32
N VAL A 14 -12.34 5.54 4.15
CA VAL A 14 -11.34 4.46 4.06
C VAL A 14 -10.02 4.93 4.65
N TRP A 15 -9.56 6.12 4.28
CA TRP A 15 -8.31 6.67 4.81
C TRP A 15 -8.35 6.84 6.33
N LYS A 16 -9.43 7.40 6.87
CA LYS A 16 -9.61 7.54 8.32
C LYS A 16 -9.61 6.20 9.04
N LEU A 17 -10.18 5.16 8.45
CA LEU A 17 -10.09 3.81 9.00
C LEU A 17 -8.66 3.28 9.03
N LEU A 18 -7.90 3.46 7.93
CA LEU A 18 -6.50 3.06 7.87
C LEU A 18 -5.67 3.75 8.96
N GLU A 19 -5.86 5.05 9.18
CA GLU A 19 -5.18 5.78 10.26
C GLU A 19 -5.56 5.26 11.65
N ILE A 20 -6.85 4.99 11.89
CA ILE A 20 -7.33 4.44 13.17
C ILE A 20 -6.73 3.07 13.44
N TYR A 21 -6.74 2.17 12.45
CA TYR A 21 -6.28 0.81 12.61
C TYR A 21 -4.75 0.71 12.65
N MET A 22 -4.03 1.59 11.94
CA MET A 22 -2.57 1.72 12.06
C MET A 22 -2.16 2.16 13.47
N LYS A 23 -2.83 3.18 14.03
CA LYS A 23 -2.61 3.63 15.42
C LYS A 23 -2.90 2.55 16.46
N ARG A 24 -3.82 1.64 16.15
CA ARG A 24 -4.17 0.49 16.99
C ARG A 24 -3.27 -0.73 16.78
N GLN A 25 -2.27 -0.62 15.90
CA GLN A 25 -1.39 -1.72 15.50
C GLN A 25 -2.17 -2.96 15.03
N ALA A 26 -3.31 -2.73 14.38
CA ALA A 26 -4.14 -3.82 13.85
C ALA A 26 -3.47 -4.44 12.62
N LEU A 27 -3.69 -5.75 12.43
CA LEU A 27 -3.31 -6.42 11.21
C LEU A 27 -4.22 -5.96 10.06
N MET A 28 -3.62 -5.47 8.98
CA MET A 28 -4.31 -4.95 7.81
C MET A 28 -3.75 -5.55 6.54
N SER A 29 -4.64 -5.80 5.59
CA SER A 29 -4.30 -6.31 4.26
C SER A 29 -5.17 -5.68 3.19
N CYS A 30 -4.66 -5.69 1.96
CA CYS A 30 -5.39 -5.28 0.77
C CYS A 30 -5.16 -6.27 -0.35
N ALA A 31 -6.06 -6.27 -1.34
CA ALA A 31 -5.95 -7.08 -2.54
C ALA A 31 -6.67 -6.37 -3.68
N VAL A 32 -6.26 -6.65 -4.91
CA VAL A 32 -7.06 -6.36 -6.10
C VAL A 32 -7.86 -7.61 -6.42
N SER A 33 -9.18 -7.51 -6.55
CA SER A 33 -10.03 -8.66 -6.87
C SER A 33 -9.72 -9.22 -8.26
N ASN A 34 -9.61 -10.55 -8.37
CA ASN A 34 -9.51 -11.26 -9.63
C ASN A 34 -9.89 -12.73 -9.44
N ASP A 35 -10.34 -13.40 -10.51
CA ASP A 35 -10.58 -14.84 -10.51
C ASP A 35 -9.24 -15.57 -10.63
N GLY A 36 -8.58 -15.74 -9.49
CA GLY A 36 -7.24 -16.32 -9.39
C GLY A 36 -6.11 -15.30 -9.49
N GLU A 37 -4.87 -15.77 -9.34
CA GLU A 37 -3.69 -14.90 -9.30
C GLU A 37 -3.23 -14.50 -10.72
N ALA A 38 -3.10 -13.19 -10.95
CA ALA A 38 -2.67 -12.65 -12.24
C ALA A 38 -1.61 -11.55 -12.06
N LYS A 39 -0.43 -11.77 -12.64
CA LYS A 39 0.69 -10.81 -12.62
C LYS A 39 0.44 -9.69 -13.63
N ARG A 40 0.37 -8.45 -13.17
CA ARG A 40 0.23 -7.25 -14.01
C ARG A 40 1.59 -6.70 -14.41
N SER A 41 1.62 -5.89 -15.47
CA SER A 41 2.83 -5.25 -15.99
C SER A 41 3.43 -4.22 -15.02
N ASP A 42 2.60 -3.60 -14.20
CA ASP A 42 2.98 -2.62 -13.16
C ASP A 42 3.56 -3.26 -11.88
N GLY A 43 3.61 -4.59 -11.82
CA GLY A 43 4.17 -5.35 -10.70
C GLY A 43 3.16 -5.86 -9.69
N ILE A 44 1.89 -5.42 -9.74
CA ILE A 44 0.84 -5.92 -8.84
C ILE A 44 0.38 -7.31 -9.28
N VAL A 45 0.12 -8.19 -8.32
CA VAL A 45 -0.51 -9.50 -8.52
C VAL A 45 -1.97 -9.36 -8.10
N ALA A 46 -2.89 -9.35 -9.06
CA ALA A 46 -4.31 -9.36 -8.78
C ALA A 46 -4.74 -10.75 -8.28
N GLY A 47 -5.80 -10.83 -7.48
CA GLY A 47 -6.22 -12.05 -6.79
C GLY A 47 -5.32 -12.44 -5.61
N HIS A 48 -4.35 -11.60 -5.25
CA HIS A 48 -3.35 -11.86 -4.21
C HIS A 48 -3.43 -10.83 -3.07
N ALA A 49 -3.18 -11.29 -1.84
CA ALA A 49 -3.25 -10.46 -0.65
C ALA A 49 -1.87 -9.88 -0.29
N TYR A 50 -1.84 -8.59 0.00
CA TYR A 50 -0.67 -7.85 0.47
C TYR A 50 -0.90 -7.39 1.90
N SER A 51 0.16 -7.38 2.72
CA SER A 51 0.10 -6.79 4.06
C SER A 51 0.27 -5.29 3.97
N ILE A 52 -0.57 -4.50 4.65
CA ILE A 52 -0.36 -3.06 4.82
C ILE A 52 0.55 -2.87 6.04
N LEU A 53 1.79 -2.45 5.82
CA LEU A 53 2.78 -2.25 6.87
C LEU A 53 2.75 -0.83 7.45
N HIS A 54 2.46 0.16 6.61
CA HIS A 54 2.40 1.57 7.01
C HIS A 54 1.37 2.32 6.17
N ALA A 55 0.75 3.34 6.77
CA ALA A 55 -0.19 4.23 6.10
C ALA A 55 -0.02 5.64 6.70
N GLU A 56 0.40 6.60 5.88
CA GLU A 56 0.73 7.95 6.34
C GLU A 56 0.39 8.99 5.28
N LYS A 57 -0.11 10.14 5.73
CA LYS A 57 -0.29 11.31 4.87
C LYS A 57 0.93 12.20 5.01
N VAL A 58 1.64 12.43 3.90
CA VAL A 58 2.84 13.27 3.84
C VAL A 58 2.62 14.36 2.82
N GLY A 59 2.54 15.61 3.29
CA GLY A 59 2.13 16.75 2.45
C GLY A 59 0.77 16.50 1.81
N ASN A 60 0.74 16.47 0.48
CA ASN A 60 -0.47 16.22 -0.31
C ASN A 60 -0.64 14.73 -0.69
N TYR A 61 0.27 13.86 -0.29
CA TYR A 61 0.26 12.45 -0.65
C TYR A 61 -0.29 11.58 0.48
N ARG A 62 -1.09 10.59 0.10
CA ARG A 62 -1.51 9.49 0.97
C ARG A 62 -0.73 8.27 0.55
N MET A 63 0.18 7.84 1.42
CA MET A 63 1.17 6.81 1.10
C MET A 63 0.83 5.52 1.84
N LEU A 64 0.84 4.39 1.12
CA LEU A 64 0.77 3.06 1.70
C LEU A 64 2.08 2.32 1.47
N GLN A 65 2.63 1.70 2.52
CA GLN A 65 3.71 0.73 2.39
C GLN A 65 3.10 -0.67 2.50
N LEU A 66 3.07 -1.42 1.40
CA LEU A 66 2.56 -2.79 1.36
C LEU A 66 3.70 -3.79 1.29
N ARG A 67 3.46 -5.05 1.67
CA ARG A 67 4.41 -6.16 1.47
C ARG A 67 3.79 -7.27 0.64
N ASN A 68 4.51 -7.70 -0.39
CA ASN A 68 4.21 -8.94 -1.09
C ASN A 68 4.73 -10.14 -0.26
N PRO A 69 3.88 -11.07 0.20
CA PRO A 69 4.35 -12.23 0.97
C PRO A 69 5.25 -13.17 0.16
N TRP A 70 5.23 -13.12 -1.17
CA TRP A 70 6.15 -13.88 -2.03
C TRP A 70 7.57 -13.31 -2.07
N GLY A 71 7.80 -12.08 -1.62
CA GLY A 71 9.12 -11.43 -1.69
C GLY A 71 9.60 -11.18 -3.13
N SER A 72 8.68 -11.07 -4.08
CA SER A 72 8.94 -10.76 -5.49
C SER A 72 7.73 -10.05 -6.11
N PHE A 73 7.79 -9.65 -7.38
CA PHE A 73 6.73 -8.88 -8.06
C PHE A 73 6.41 -7.58 -7.32
N GLU A 74 7.37 -6.66 -7.40
CA GLU A 74 7.31 -5.36 -6.74
C GLU A 74 6.69 -4.31 -7.65
N TRP A 75 6.09 -3.29 -7.04
CA TRP A 75 5.52 -2.16 -7.74
C TRP A 75 6.55 -1.43 -8.57
N LYS A 76 6.17 -1.08 -9.80
CA LYS A 76 7.04 -0.40 -10.78
C LYS A 76 6.59 1.01 -11.13
N GLY A 77 5.53 1.51 -10.48
CA GLY A 77 5.00 2.84 -10.73
C GLY A 77 5.64 3.91 -9.84
N ALA A 78 4.88 4.99 -9.64
CA ALA A 78 5.30 6.10 -8.79
C ALA A 78 5.66 5.59 -7.39
N TRP A 79 6.77 6.06 -6.84
CA TRP A 79 7.30 5.64 -5.53
C TRP A 79 7.76 4.17 -5.47
N SER A 80 7.97 3.50 -6.59
CA SER A 80 8.75 2.26 -6.60
C SER A 80 10.20 2.49 -6.12
N ASP A 81 10.91 1.43 -5.73
CA ASP A 81 12.27 1.51 -5.16
C ASP A 81 13.26 2.31 -6.02
N GLY A 82 13.12 2.22 -7.34
CA GLY A 82 13.96 2.94 -8.31
C GLY A 82 13.44 4.33 -8.72
N ASP A 83 12.28 4.77 -8.23
CA ASP A 83 11.66 6.01 -8.69
C ASP A 83 12.45 7.25 -8.22
N THR A 84 12.72 8.14 -9.16
CA THR A 84 13.33 9.45 -8.91
C THR A 84 12.50 10.36 -8.01
N LYS A 85 11.19 10.14 -7.87
CA LYS A 85 10.32 10.93 -6.99
C LYS A 85 10.79 10.97 -5.54
N TRP A 86 11.39 9.89 -5.04
CA TRP A 86 11.99 9.85 -3.69
C TRP A 86 13.05 10.94 -3.47
N LYS A 87 13.81 11.29 -4.52
CA LYS A 87 14.83 12.33 -4.46
C LYS A 87 14.24 13.74 -4.57
N GLN A 88 13.11 13.88 -5.24
CA GLN A 88 12.43 15.16 -5.48
C GLN A 88 11.62 15.62 -4.25
N HIS A 89 11.11 14.68 -3.45
CA HIS A 89 10.27 14.94 -2.30
C HIS A 89 10.96 14.49 -1.01
N LYS A 90 11.74 15.40 -0.43
CA LYS A 90 12.51 15.11 0.80
C LYS A 90 11.61 14.83 2.00
N ASP A 91 10.40 15.37 1.99
CA ASP A 91 9.37 15.19 3.01
C ASP A 91 8.88 13.75 3.12
N VAL A 92 9.01 12.92 2.07
CA VAL A 92 8.66 11.49 2.11
C VAL A 92 9.88 10.56 2.21
N GLN A 93 11.09 11.07 2.40
CA GLN A 93 12.27 10.20 2.43
C GLN A 93 12.31 9.29 3.66
N HIS A 94 11.71 9.71 4.78
CA HIS A 94 11.68 8.90 6.00
C HIS A 94 10.80 7.66 5.88
N ILE A 95 9.83 7.65 4.95
CA ILE A 95 9.00 6.47 4.66
C ILE A 95 9.65 5.52 3.66
N ASN A 96 10.69 5.96 2.93
CA ASN A 96 11.45 5.10 2.02
C ASN A 96 12.40 4.19 2.81
N LYS A 97 11.86 3.08 3.32
CA LYS A 97 12.65 2.05 4.00
C LYS A 97 13.33 1.15 2.97
N SER A 98 14.39 1.68 2.36
CA SER A 98 15.37 0.83 1.68
C SER A 98 15.92 -0.17 2.70
N HIS A 99 15.78 -1.49 2.43
CA HIS A 99 16.87 -2.47 2.55
C HIS A 99 16.46 -3.93 2.77
N THR A 100 15.21 -4.33 3.04
CA THR A 100 14.99 -5.78 3.33
C THR A 100 13.70 -6.44 2.90
N GLN A 101 12.66 -5.75 2.41
CA GLN A 101 11.43 -6.44 2.02
C GLN A 101 10.79 -5.76 0.81
N THR A 102 10.21 -6.56 -0.08
CA THR A 102 9.43 -6.13 -1.23
C THR A 102 8.30 -5.22 -0.79
N HIS A 103 8.52 -3.91 -0.89
CA HIS A 103 7.55 -2.92 -0.51
C HIS A 103 6.88 -2.32 -1.74
N ILE A 104 5.55 -2.24 -1.71
CA ILE A 104 4.81 -1.43 -2.67
C ILE A 104 4.51 -0.12 -1.97
N CYS A 105 5.13 0.95 -2.44
CA CYS A 105 4.77 2.30 -2.05
C CYS A 105 3.88 2.90 -3.14
N MET A 106 2.64 3.23 -2.79
CA MET A 106 1.66 3.87 -3.68
C MET A 106 0.97 5.03 -2.99
#